data_AF-A0AB73C1R1-F1
#
_entry.id   AF-A0AB73C1R1-F1
#
_cell.length_a   1.000
_cell.length_b   1.000
_cell.length_c   1.000
_cell.angle_alpha   90.00
_cell.angle_beta   90.00
_cell.angle_gamma   90.00
#
_symmetry.space_group_name_H-M   'P 1'
#
loop_
_entity.id
_entity.type
_entity.pdbx_description
1 polymer ?
#
loop_
_entity_poly.entity_id
_entity_poly.type
_entity_poly.pdbx_seq_one_letter_code
_entity_poly.pdbx_strand_id
1 'polypeptide(L)'
;MNTRKKNLEKVIQQCQKTLDKIEEELSKPEPKLTPYDIKMRNFDEVPRVILKEAKRQIKIMMQVLDKNKYMPSYLYPLIDSYSMDTELCDLLFETKSIYKKYT
;
A
#
# COMPACT_ATOMS: atom_id res chain seq x y z
N MET A 1 -16.43 -22.07 -11.70
CA MET A 1 -15.55 -21.35 -10.73
C MET A 1 -16.40 -20.59 -9.75
N ASN A 2 -16.22 -20.83 -8.45
CA ASN A 2 -16.93 -20.17 -7.35
C ASN A 2 -16.64 -18.65 -7.34
N THR A 3 -17.66 -17.79 -7.29
CA THR A 3 -17.54 -16.33 -7.27
C THR A 3 -16.60 -15.84 -6.17
N ARG A 4 -16.61 -16.50 -5.00
CA ARG A 4 -15.68 -16.18 -3.90
C ARG A 4 -14.22 -16.39 -4.28
N LYS A 5 -13.91 -17.50 -4.96
CA LYS A 5 -12.54 -17.82 -5.40
C LYS A 5 -12.03 -16.77 -6.38
N LYS A 6 -12.86 -16.36 -7.35
CA LYS A 6 -12.52 -15.28 -8.30
C LYS A 6 -12.27 -13.94 -7.61
N ASN A 7 -13.06 -13.63 -6.58
CA ASN A 7 -12.90 -12.39 -5.81
C ASN A 7 -11.60 -12.38 -5.01
N LEU A 8 -11.24 -13.49 -4.36
CA LEU A 8 -9.97 -13.63 -3.65
C LEU A 8 -8.77 -13.59 -4.60
N GLU A 9 -8.86 -14.22 -5.78
CA GLU A 9 -7.82 -14.13 -6.82
C GLU A 9 -7.57 -12.68 -7.24
N LYS A 10 -8.62 -11.87 -7.43
CA LYS A 10 -8.47 -10.43 -7.71
C LYS A 10 -7.74 -9.68 -6.59
N VAL A 11 -8.08 -9.98 -5.34
CA VAL A 11 -7.43 -9.37 -4.17
C VAL A 11 -5.93 -9.72 -4.15
N ILE A 12 -5.59 -10.99 -4.39
CA ILE A 12 -4.19 -11.45 -4.42
C ILE A 12 -3.42 -10.77 -5.55
N GLN A 13 -3.99 -10.71 -6.75
CA GLN A 13 -3.38 -10.04 -7.90
C GLN A 13 -3.10 -8.56 -7.62
N GLN A 14 -4.06 -7.85 -7.03
CA GLN A 14 -3.89 -6.45 -6.67
C GLN A 14 -2.85 -6.25 -5.56
N CYS A 15 -2.84 -7.11 -4.55
CA CYS A 15 -1.81 -7.08 -3.51
C CYS A 15 -0.41 -7.29 -4.11
N GLN A 16 -0.26 -8.26 -5.03
CA GLN A 16 1.02 -8.51 -5.69
C GLN A 16 1.49 -7.31 -6.52
N LYS A 17 0.61 -6.73 -7.35
CA LYS A 17 0.92 -5.52 -8.13
C LYS A 17 1.42 -4.37 -7.24
N THR A 18 0.79 -4.20 -6.08
CA THR A 18 1.18 -3.17 -5.11
C THR A 18 2.52 -3.50 -4.44
N LEU A 19 2.78 -4.76 -4.12
CA LEU A 19 4.08 -5.19 -3.59
C LEU A 19 5.20 -4.94 -4.59
N ASP A 20 4.98 -5.26 -5.86
CA ASP A 20 5.97 -5.06 -6.93
C ASP A 20 6.31 -3.56 -7.06
N LYS A 21 5.30 -2.68 -7.02
CA LYS A 21 5.54 -1.23 -7.03
C LYS A 21 6.31 -0.75 -5.80
N ILE A 22 6.00 -1.27 -4.61
CA ILE A 22 6.74 -0.92 -3.39
C ILE A 22 8.21 -1.35 -3.50
N GLU A 23 8.51 -2.51 -4.10
CA GLU A 23 9.91 -2.95 -4.32
C GLU A 23 10.64 -2.07 -5.33
N GLU A 24 9.95 -1.60 -6.38
CA GLU A 24 10.48 -0.60 -7.32
C GLU A 24 10.86 0.68 -6.59
N GLU A 25 9.96 1.23 -5.76
CA GLU A 25 10.23 2.43 -4.96
C GLU A 25 11.35 2.20 -3.93
N LEU A 26 11.41 1.03 -3.29
CA LEU A 26 12.48 0.68 -2.33
C LEU A 26 13.86 0.55 -2.99
N SER A 27 13.91 0.30 -4.29
CA SER A 27 15.16 0.20 -5.07
C SER A 27 15.75 1.57 -5.40
N LYS A 28 14.97 2.65 -5.25
CA LYS A 28 15.44 4.02 -5.44
C LYS A 28 16.34 4.47 -4.27
N PRO A 29 17.21 5.48 -4.48
CA PRO A 29 17.99 6.09 -3.41
C PRO A 29 17.09 6.60 -2.26
N GLU A 30 17.62 6.66 -1.04
CA GLU A 30 16.86 7.25 0.07
C GLU A 30 16.59 8.73 -0.20
N PRO A 31 15.34 9.20 -0.06
CA PRO A 31 15.03 10.60 -0.25
C PRO A 31 15.75 11.47 0.78
N LYS A 32 16.36 12.56 0.31
CA LYS A 32 16.98 13.56 1.18
C LYS A 32 15.93 14.55 1.64
N LEU A 33 15.18 14.18 2.67
CA LEU A 33 14.09 14.98 3.22
C LEU A 33 14.63 16.09 4.12
N THR A 34 14.15 17.31 3.90
CA THR A 34 14.42 18.42 4.82
C THR A 34 13.49 18.35 6.05
N PRO A 35 13.84 19.01 7.17
CA PRO A 35 12.94 19.13 8.31
C PRO A 35 11.57 19.75 7.95
N TYR A 36 11.52 20.60 6.92
CA TYR A 36 10.28 21.21 6.44
C TYR A 36 9.39 20.17 5.75
N ASP A 37 9.95 19.32 4.89
CA ASP A 37 9.21 18.25 4.18
C ASP A 37 8.59 17.27 5.17
N ILE A 38 9.35 16.90 6.21
CA ILE A 38 8.88 16.05 7.31
C ILE A 38 7.73 16.71 8.07
N LYS A 39 7.86 18.01 8.38
CA LYS A 39 6.84 18.76 9.13
C LYS A 39 5.55 18.89 8.34
N MET A 40 5.65 19.15 7.03
CA MET A 40 4.50 19.34 6.15
C MET A 40 3.94 18.03 5.59
N ARG A 41 4.62 16.89 5.80
CA ARG A 41 4.31 15.60 5.18
C ARG A 41 4.15 15.71 3.66
N ASN A 42 4.93 16.59 3.06
CA ASN A 42 4.90 16.86 1.63
C ASN A 42 6.11 16.16 1.00
N PHE A 43 6.01 14.84 0.87
CA PHE A 43 7.09 14.02 0.35
C PHE A 43 6.94 13.87 -1.16
N ASP A 44 7.89 14.40 -1.93
CA ASP A 44 8.04 14.05 -3.35
C ASP A 44 8.37 12.55 -3.50
N GLU A 45 9.12 12.01 -2.53
CA GLU A 45 9.58 10.62 -2.47
C GLU A 45 9.35 10.02 -1.07
N VAL A 46 8.83 8.79 -1.01
CA VAL A 46 8.43 8.15 0.26
C VAL A 46 9.65 7.72 1.08
N PRO A 47 9.74 8.08 2.38
CA PRO A 47 10.77 7.52 3.27
C PRO A 47 10.77 5.99 3.25
N ARG A 48 11.94 5.37 3.23
CA ARG A 48 12.05 3.90 3.15
C ARG A 48 11.40 3.17 4.31
N VAL A 49 11.35 3.78 5.49
CA VAL A 49 10.66 3.22 6.66
C VAL A 49 9.15 3.06 6.40
N ILE A 50 8.55 4.03 5.70
CA ILE A 50 7.14 4.04 5.35
C ILE A 50 6.85 2.97 4.30
N LEU A 51 7.69 2.86 3.26
CA LEU A 51 7.59 1.79 2.24
C LEU A 51 7.70 0.38 2.84
N LYS A 52 8.63 0.17 3.79
CA LYS A 52 8.79 -1.12 4.49
C LYS A 52 7.54 -1.49 5.28
N GLU A 53 6.90 -0.52 5.92
CA GLU A 53 5.66 -0.75 6.65
C GLU A 53 4.51 -1.07 5.68
N ALA A 54 4.38 -0.33 4.58
CA ALA A 54 3.41 -0.62 3.52
C ALA A 54 3.51 -2.07 3.05
N LYS A 55 4.74 -2.48 2.69
CA LYS A 55 5.06 -3.84 2.24
C LYS A 55 4.64 -4.89 3.27
N ARG A 56 4.92 -4.65 4.55
CA ARG A 56 4.52 -5.55 5.65
C ARG A 56 3.01 -5.70 5.71
N GLN A 57 2.27 -4.59 5.66
CA GLN A 57 0.81 -4.60 5.74
C GLN A 57 0.18 -5.33 4.54
N ILE A 58 0.63 -5.05 3.31
CA ILE A 58 0.11 -5.73 2.11
C ILE A 58 0.39 -7.24 2.16
N LYS A 59 1.56 -7.68 2.65
CA LYS A 59 1.84 -9.11 2.85
C LYS A 59 0.85 -9.77 3.82
N ILE A 60 0.51 -9.09 4.92
CA ILE A 60 -0.48 -9.61 5.88
C ILE A 60 -1.87 -9.66 5.24
N MET A 61 -2.28 -8.64 4.47
CA MET A 61 -3.54 -8.67 3.72
C MET A 61 -3.64 -9.92 2.84
N MET A 62 -2.59 -10.18 2.06
CA MET A 62 -2.52 -11.32 1.14
C MET A 62 -2.51 -12.68 1.85
N GLN A 63 -2.04 -12.75 3.10
CA GLN A 63 -2.08 -13.97 3.92
C GLN A 63 -3.45 -14.18 4.60
N VAL A 64 -4.05 -13.11 5.12
CA VAL A 64 -5.29 -13.22 5.92
C VAL A 64 -6.53 -13.34 5.04
N LEU A 65 -6.60 -12.55 3.95
CA LEU A 65 -7.73 -12.52 3.01
C LEU A 65 -9.12 -12.45 3.67
N ASP A 66 -9.24 -11.73 4.79
CA ASP A 66 -10.46 -11.55 5.58
C ASP A 66 -10.41 -10.19 6.30
N LYS A 67 -11.24 -9.25 5.87
CA LYS A 67 -11.26 -7.89 6.43
C LYS A 67 -11.69 -7.80 7.88
N ASN A 68 -12.43 -8.78 8.39
CA ASN A 68 -12.87 -8.79 9.79
C ASN A 68 -11.74 -9.25 10.71
N LYS A 69 -10.79 -10.03 10.18
CA LYS A 69 -9.59 -10.45 10.91
C LYS A 69 -8.46 -9.43 10.80
N TYR A 70 -8.34 -8.78 9.66
CA TYR A 70 -7.28 -7.81 9.44
C TYR A 70 -7.71 -6.71 8.47
N MET A 71 -7.69 -5.47 8.94
CA MET A 71 -7.90 -4.27 8.12
C MET A 71 -6.79 -3.28 8.46
N PRO A 72 -5.83 -3.03 7.55
CA PRO A 72 -4.70 -2.17 7.85
C PRO A 72 -5.15 -0.72 8.04
N SER A 73 -5.01 -0.23 9.27
CA SER A 73 -5.23 1.19 9.61
C SER A 73 -4.09 2.08 9.09
N TYR A 74 -2.87 1.53 9.03
CA TYR A 74 -1.64 2.26 8.69
C TYR A 74 -1.43 2.55 7.19
N LEU A 75 -2.32 2.08 6.31
CA LEU A 75 -2.32 2.55 4.92
C LEU A 75 -2.70 4.03 4.82
N TYR A 76 -3.44 4.58 5.80
CA TYR A 76 -3.78 6.00 5.84
C TYR A 76 -2.55 6.91 5.93
N PRO A 77 -1.61 6.70 6.87
CA PRO A 77 -0.34 7.42 6.85
C PRO A 77 0.39 7.36 5.51
N LEU A 78 0.35 6.27 4.75
CA LEU A 78 0.94 6.23 3.41
C LEU A 78 0.16 7.07 2.38
N ILE A 79 -1.17 7.00 2.42
CA ILE A 79 -2.07 7.75 1.53
C ILE A 79 -2.07 9.25 1.86
N ASP A 80 -2.03 9.60 3.14
CA ASP A 80 -2.15 10.96 3.67
C ASP A 80 -0.80 11.69 3.72
N SER A 81 0.33 10.97 3.72
CA SER A 81 1.68 11.59 3.72
C SER A 81 2.26 11.74 2.32
N TYR A 82 1.56 11.29 1.29
CA TYR A 82 2.06 11.31 -0.07
C TYR A 82 1.27 12.31 -0.90
N SER A 83 1.93 12.99 -1.85
CA SER A 83 1.21 13.77 -2.85
C SER A 83 0.24 12.84 -3.56
N MET A 84 -1.07 13.11 -3.54
CA MET A 84 -2.11 12.19 -4.01
C MET A 84 -1.96 11.73 -5.48
N ASP A 85 -0.98 12.24 -6.20
CA ASP A 85 -0.78 12.08 -7.64
C ASP A 85 0.28 11.03 -8.05
N THR A 86 0.66 10.05 -7.20
CA THR A 86 1.45 8.90 -7.70
C THR A 86 0.68 7.60 -7.85
N GLU A 87 1.19 6.82 -8.81
CA GLU A 87 0.81 5.44 -9.05
C GLU A 87 0.85 4.57 -7.78
N LEU A 88 1.85 4.75 -6.89
CA LEU A 88 1.89 3.97 -5.65
C LEU A 88 0.72 4.33 -4.72
N CYS A 89 0.39 5.62 -4.60
CA CYS A 89 -0.76 6.06 -3.81
C CYS A 89 -2.07 5.48 -4.35
N ASP A 90 -2.27 5.55 -5.66
CA ASP A 90 -3.43 4.97 -6.35
C ASP A 90 -3.53 3.46 -6.12
N LEU A 91 -2.43 2.73 -6.26
CA LEU A 91 -2.38 1.29 -6.04
C LEU A 91 -2.70 0.91 -4.59
N LEU A 92 -2.21 1.66 -3.61
CA LEU A 92 -2.51 1.43 -2.20
C LEU A 92 -3.99 1.68 -1.90
N PHE A 93 -4.57 2.74 -2.46
CA PHE A 93 -6.00 3.06 -2.32
C PHE A 93 -6.89 1.99 -2.97
N GLU A 94 -6.55 1.59 -4.19
CA GLU A 94 -7.26 0.55 -4.93
C GLU A 94 -7.18 -0.79 -4.18
N THR A 95 -5.99 -1.17 -3.69
CA THR A 95 -5.78 -2.41 -2.93
C THR A 95 -6.65 -2.46 -1.69
N LYS A 96 -6.68 -1.38 -0.91
CA LYS A 96 -7.53 -1.27 0.27
C LYS A 96 -9.01 -1.39 -0.09
N SER A 97 -9.44 -0.72 -1.16
CA SER A 97 -10.83 -0.73 -1.61
C SER A 97 -11.28 -2.11 -2.09
N ILE A 98 -10.45 -2.77 -2.92
CA ILE A 98 -10.68 -4.13 -3.41
C ILE A 98 -10.70 -5.12 -2.24
N TYR A 99 -9.75 -5.03 -1.30
CA TYR A 99 -9.73 -5.88 -0.11
C TYR A 99 -11.03 -5.74 0.69
N LYS A 100 -11.41 -4.51 1.07
CA LYS A 100 -12.66 -4.24 1.81
C LYS A 100 -13.91 -4.81 1.12
N LYS A 101 -13.93 -4.78 -0.22
CA LYS A 101 -15.07 -5.22 -1.03
C LYS A 101 -15.15 -6.74 -1.16
N TYR A 102 -14.02 -7.43 -1.22
CA TYR A 102 -13.95 -8.82 -1.70
C TYR A 102 -13.44 -9.84 -0.68
N THR A 103 -12.92 -9.40 0.47
CA THR A 103 -12.61 -10.24 1.64
C THR A 103 -13.59 -10.01 2.77
#